data_AF-A0A4P6HBH6-F1
#
_entry.id   AF-A0A4P6HBH6-F1
#
_cell.length_a   1.000
_cell.length_b   1.000
_cell.length_c   1.000
_cell.angle_alpha   90.00
_cell.angle_beta   90.00
_cell.angle_gamma   90.00
#
_symmetry.space_group_name_H-M   'P 1'
#
loop_
_entity.id
_entity.type
_entity.pdbx_description
1 polymer ?
#
loop_
_entity_poly.entity_id
_entity_poly.type
_entity_poly.pdbx_seq_one_letter_code
_entity_poly.pdbx_strand_id
1 'polypeptide(L)'
;MLGIVVTQKIVRKGGFKSHHDHGQLEPDLLKLKDDLTFAVVVPCYNEAGKIAATLETIPPYIDTVYVVDDQSKDDTLSVIEQVARNDSRVNIIRHEVNRGVGAAISTGYIQCAKDGIDIAVVMAGDGQMDPDDLPALLIPVIKDQADYVKGNRFFHHTGTAEMPRHRLFGNLALSVMTKIVSGYWHVSDTQCGYTAINREALEAVDWTAVYPRYGCPNDILTRLNVADMRVAEVPVKARYGENWSSGMKVGRILGPMLRLLSRLFFYRMYYKYVFLNGHPIIIYYAAAAAFGAFGGGLFIYMLIKLLATSVIPKAALIMFGFSFVVMIQLLLAAFSLDYQANQSISVIVRDPRGRR
;
A
#
# COMPACT_ATOMS: atom_id res chain seq x y z
N MET A 1 -0.55 -15.50 21.77
CA MET A 1 -1.58 -16.28 21.07
C MET A 1 -2.25 -15.35 20.08
N LEU A 2 -1.79 -15.32 18.82
CA LEU A 2 -2.49 -14.61 17.75
C LEU A 2 -3.57 -15.55 17.21
N GLY A 3 -4.84 -15.21 17.45
CA GLY A 3 -5.97 -15.92 16.86
C GLY A 3 -6.12 -15.49 15.41
N ILE A 4 -5.70 -16.34 14.48
CA ILE A 4 -6.04 -16.20 13.06
C ILE A 4 -7.45 -16.77 12.92
N VAL A 5 -8.42 -15.89 12.64
CA VAL A 5 -9.79 -16.29 12.31
C VAL A 5 -9.77 -16.73 10.85
N VAL A 6 -10.04 -18.01 10.62
CA VAL A 6 -10.26 -18.55 9.27
C VAL A 6 -11.73 -18.28 8.93
N THR A 7 -12.00 -17.19 8.21
CA THR A 7 -13.37 -16.78 7.87
C THR A 7 -13.81 -17.47 6.59
N GLN A 8 -14.99 -18.11 6.62
CA GLN A 8 -15.63 -18.69 5.43
C GLN A 8 -16.13 -17.58 4.51
N LYS A 9 -15.79 -17.71 3.22
CA LYS A 9 -16.15 -16.81 2.13
C LYS A 9 -17.68 -16.66 1.99
N ILE A 10 -18.22 -15.48 2.30
CA ILE A 10 -19.62 -15.15 1.98
C ILE A 10 -19.70 -14.80 0.50
N VAL A 11 -20.14 -15.74 -0.33
CA VAL A 11 -20.42 -15.50 -1.75
C VAL A 11 -21.72 -14.70 -1.86
N ARG A 12 -21.63 -13.39 -2.12
CA ARG A 12 -22.80 -12.58 -2.51
C ARG A 12 -23.03 -12.69 -4.02
N LYS A 13 -24.24 -13.10 -4.41
CA LYS A 13 -24.67 -13.16 -5.82
C LYS A 13 -25.16 -11.79 -6.27
N GLY A 14 -24.37 -11.10 -7.08
CA GLY A 14 -24.79 -9.86 -7.76
C GLY A 14 -24.00 -9.66 -9.04
N GLY A 15 -24.53 -10.10 -10.18
CA GLY A 15 -23.89 -9.93 -11.48
C GLY A 15 -24.04 -8.50 -12.01
N PHE A 16 -22.97 -7.72 -11.94
CA PHE A 16 -22.91 -6.39 -12.55
C PHE A 16 -22.51 -6.50 -14.04
N LYS A 17 -23.39 -6.06 -14.94
CA LYS A 17 -23.05 -5.87 -16.36
C LYS A 17 -22.36 -4.51 -16.53
N SER A 18 -21.18 -4.49 -17.15
CA SER A 18 -20.44 -3.26 -17.41
C SER A 18 -21.16 -2.39 -18.43
N HIS A 19 -21.68 -1.24 -18.01
CA HIS A 19 -22.12 -0.16 -18.90
C HIS A 19 -21.26 1.09 -18.73
N HIS A 20 -21.09 1.81 -19.83
CA HIS A 20 -19.91 2.60 -20.20
C HIS A 20 -20.02 4.11 -19.89
N ASP A 21 -20.71 4.50 -18.82
CA ASP A 21 -20.90 5.93 -18.54
C ASP A 21 -20.68 6.25 -17.05
N HIS A 22 -19.75 7.17 -16.76
CA HIS A 22 -19.42 7.56 -15.38
C HIS A 22 -20.65 8.10 -14.63
N GLY A 23 -21.61 8.71 -15.34
CA GLY A 23 -22.89 9.15 -14.77
C GLY A 23 -23.90 8.05 -14.46
N GLN A 24 -23.73 6.82 -14.99
CA GLN A 24 -24.58 5.66 -14.68
C GLN A 24 -24.03 4.78 -13.55
N LEU A 25 -22.76 4.92 -13.19
CA LEU A 25 -22.14 4.18 -12.09
C LEU A 25 -22.67 4.61 -10.72
N GLU A 26 -22.89 5.91 -10.52
CA GLU A 26 -23.41 6.43 -9.25
C GLU A 26 -24.82 5.91 -8.94
N PRO A 27 -25.80 5.95 -9.88
CA PRO A 27 -27.11 5.32 -9.70
C PRO A 27 -27.06 3.81 -9.40
N ASP A 28 -26.11 3.08 -9.99
CA ASP A 28 -25.98 1.64 -9.73
C ASP A 28 -25.29 1.34 -8.39
N LEU A 29 -24.35 2.18 -7.95
CA LEU A 29 -23.80 2.13 -6.59
C LEU A 29 -24.88 2.45 -5.56
N LEU A 30 -25.75 3.44 -5.84
CA LEU A 30 -26.90 3.77 -5.01
C LEU A 30 -27.89 2.60 -4.88
N LYS A 31 -28.08 1.78 -5.93
CA LYS A 31 -28.90 0.55 -5.84
C LYS A 31 -28.23 -0.54 -5.01
N LEU A 32 -26.91 -0.64 -5.06
CA LEU A 32 -26.13 -1.62 -4.29
C LEU A 32 -25.98 -1.22 -2.81
N LYS A 33 -26.17 0.06 -2.49
CA LYS A 33 -26.23 0.58 -1.12
C LYS A 33 -27.26 -0.15 -0.25
N ASP A 34 -28.37 -0.57 -0.84
CA ASP A 34 -29.41 -1.30 -0.09
C ASP A 34 -28.90 -2.64 0.46
N ASP A 35 -27.82 -3.19 -0.12
CA ASP A 35 -27.19 -4.44 0.33
C ASP A 35 -25.86 -4.24 1.06
N LEU A 36 -25.15 -3.13 0.84
CA LEU A 36 -23.78 -2.92 1.32
C LEU A 36 -23.61 -1.60 2.06
N THR A 37 -22.89 -1.66 3.17
CA THR A 37 -22.48 -0.49 3.96
C THR A 37 -21.12 0.04 3.52
N PHE A 38 -21.04 1.35 3.29
CA PHE A 38 -19.83 2.04 2.86
C PHE A 38 -19.35 3.03 3.92
N ALA A 39 -18.05 2.96 4.25
CA ALA A 39 -17.41 3.98 5.09
C ALA A 39 -16.25 4.68 4.39
N VAL A 40 -16.04 5.95 4.75
CA VAL A 40 -14.83 6.69 4.40
C VAL A 40 -14.05 7.01 5.67
N VAL A 41 -12.78 6.62 5.69
CA VAL A 41 -11.80 6.96 6.72
C VAL A 41 -11.02 8.19 6.27
N VAL A 42 -11.11 9.26 7.05
CA VAL A 42 -10.48 10.56 6.74
C VAL A 42 -9.41 10.87 7.80
N PRO A 43 -8.14 10.50 7.55
CA PRO A 43 -7.06 10.88 8.46
C PRO A 43 -6.73 12.37 8.33
N CYS A 44 -6.61 13.06 9.46
CA CYS A 44 -6.38 14.51 9.53
C CYS A 44 -5.28 14.88 10.54
N TYR A 45 -4.44 15.86 10.18
CA TYR A 45 -3.53 16.52 11.11
C TYR A 45 -3.19 17.93 10.60
N ASN A 46 -3.72 18.96 11.25
CA ASN A 46 -3.56 20.36 10.86
C ASN A 46 -4.03 20.69 9.43
N GLU A 47 -5.28 20.37 9.11
CA GLU A 47 -5.92 20.58 7.80
C GLU A 47 -7.13 21.53 7.88
N ALA A 48 -7.14 22.48 8.83
CA ALA A 48 -8.29 23.36 9.09
C ALA A 48 -8.81 24.07 7.83
N GLY A 49 -7.91 24.46 6.93
CA GLY A 49 -8.26 25.17 5.69
C GLY A 49 -8.84 24.30 4.57
N LYS A 50 -8.84 22.96 4.70
CA LYS A 50 -9.25 22.05 3.61
C LYS A 50 -10.24 20.97 4.02
N ILE A 51 -10.29 20.64 5.31
CA ILE A 51 -11.08 19.50 5.79
C ILE A 51 -12.58 19.67 5.54
N ALA A 52 -13.14 20.86 5.73
CA ALA A 52 -14.57 21.12 5.47
C ALA A 52 -14.94 20.80 4.02
N ALA A 53 -14.21 21.39 3.07
CA ALA A 53 -14.43 21.14 1.64
C ALA A 53 -14.24 19.66 1.28
N THR A 54 -13.27 18.98 1.89
CA THR A 54 -13.07 17.54 1.67
C THR A 54 -14.28 16.73 2.13
N LEU A 55 -14.80 17.01 3.34
CA LEU A 55 -15.97 16.31 3.88
C LEU A 55 -17.24 16.58 3.06
N GLU A 56 -17.45 17.82 2.61
CA GLU A 56 -18.57 18.19 1.75
C GLU A 56 -18.58 17.45 0.41
N THR A 57 -17.40 17.07 -0.08
CA THR A 57 -17.28 16.33 -1.34
C THR A 57 -17.54 14.82 -1.21
N ILE A 58 -17.72 14.30 0.01
CA ILE A 58 -18.01 12.88 0.22
C ILE A 58 -19.42 12.55 -0.31
N PRO A 59 -19.55 11.63 -1.28
CA PRO A 59 -20.83 11.36 -1.92
C PRO A 59 -21.91 10.87 -0.95
N PRO A 60 -23.20 11.10 -1.26
CA PRO A 60 -24.33 10.73 -0.39
C PRO A 60 -24.55 9.21 -0.26
N TYR A 61 -23.96 8.40 -1.15
CA TYR A 61 -24.02 6.94 -1.05
C TYR A 61 -23.09 6.37 0.04
N ILE A 62 -22.19 7.17 0.61
CA ILE A 62 -21.40 6.79 1.79
C ILE A 62 -22.27 6.89 3.03
N ASP A 63 -22.30 5.82 3.84
CA ASP A 63 -23.12 5.71 5.05
C ASP A 63 -22.45 6.34 6.27
N THR A 64 -21.13 6.17 6.38
CA THR A 64 -20.39 6.60 7.56
C THR A 64 -19.05 7.22 7.19
N VAL A 65 -18.67 8.30 7.86
CA VAL A 65 -17.40 8.98 7.67
C VAL A 65 -16.66 9.00 9.00
N TYR A 66 -15.59 8.21 9.12
CA TYR A 66 -14.73 8.23 10.30
C TYR A 66 -13.61 9.23 10.10
N VAL A 67 -13.75 10.42 10.68
CA VAL A 67 -12.71 11.45 10.66
C VAL A 67 -11.78 11.22 11.84
N VAL A 68 -10.52 10.88 11.55
CA VAL A 68 -9.52 10.56 12.56
C VAL A 68 -8.56 11.74 12.72
N ASP A 69 -8.80 12.57 13.75
CA ASP A 69 -7.92 13.67 14.13
C ASP A 69 -6.69 13.14 14.89
N ASP A 70 -5.51 13.25 14.28
CA ASP A 70 -4.24 12.79 14.84
C ASP A 70 -3.60 13.86 15.75
N GLN A 71 -4.40 14.39 16.68
CA GLN A 71 -4.03 15.45 17.62
C GLN A 71 -3.67 16.78 16.92
N SER A 72 -4.57 17.31 16.10
CA SER A 72 -4.34 18.62 15.47
C SER A 72 -4.17 19.73 16.51
N LYS A 73 -3.34 20.72 16.16
CA LYS A 73 -2.99 21.89 16.99
C LYS A 73 -3.61 23.19 16.49
N ASP A 74 -4.17 23.18 15.28
CA ASP A 74 -4.92 24.28 14.69
C ASP A 74 -6.43 24.06 14.87
N ASP A 75 -7.25 24.83 14.14
CA ASP A 75 -8.70 24.78 14.21
C ASP A 75 -9.34 23.55 13.52
N THR A 76 -8.55 22.55 13.09
CA THR A 76 -9.05 21.37 12.36
C THR A 76 -10.21 20.69 13.09
N LEU A 77 -10.05 20.45 14.39
CA LEU A 77 -11.09 19.80 15.19
C LEU A 77 -12.38 20.62 15.23
N SER A 78 -12.28 21.93 15.47
CA SER A 78 -13.42 22.84 15.52
C SER A 78 -14.20 22.83 14.20
N VAL A 79 -13.49 22.78 13.06
CA VAL A 79 -14.10 22.69 11.72
C VAL A 79 -14.81 21.35 11.54
N ILE A 80 -14.18 20.23 11.92
CA ILE A 80 -14.80 18.90 11.83
C ILE A 80 -16.07 18.83 12.69
N GLU A 81 -16.02 19.37 13.92
CA GLU A 81 -17.19 19.43 14.81
C GLU A 81 -18.35 20.24 14.22
N GLN A 82 -18.06 21.32 13.50
CA GLN A 82 -19.09 22.10 12.79
C GLN A 82 -19.74 21.29 11.67
N VAL A 83 -18.94 20.59 10.86
CA VAL A 83 -19.46 19.73 9.80
C VAL A 83 -20.31 18.60 10.38
N ALA A 84 -19.84 17.95 11.45
CA ALA A 84 -20.54 16.83 12.10
C ALA A 84 -21.90 17.22 12.71
N ARG A 85 -22.12 18.50 13.04
CA ARG A 85 -23.46 18.99 13.45
C ARG A 85 -24.46 19.01 12.31
N ASN A 86 -24.00 19.14 11.07
CA ASN A 86 -24.83 19.26 9.87
C ASN A 86 -24.90 17.96 9.06
N ASP A 87 -23.91 17.06 9.21
CA ASP A 87 -23.85 15.76 8.55
C ASP A 87 -23.74 14.64 9.58
N SER A 88 -24.85 13.92 9.82
CA SER A 88 -24.94 12.84 10.80
C SER A 88 -24.08 11.61 10.48
N ARG A 89 -23.51 11.54 9.26
CA ARG A 89 -22.60 10.45 8.86
C ARG A 89 -21.22 10.62 9.47
N VAL A 90 -20.86 11.84 9.89
CA VAL A 90 -19.51 12.18 10.36
C VAL A 90 -19.33 11.78 11.81
N ASN A 91 -18.42 10.84 12.02
CA ASN A 91 -18.01 10.30 13.31
C ASN A 91 -16.55 10.70 13.58
N ILE A 92 -16.33 11.42 14.68
CA ILE A 92 -15.01 11.97 15.02
C ILE A 92 -14.29 11.03 15.97
N ILE A 93 -13.06 10.64 15.61
CA ILE A 93 -12.15 9.88 16.46
C ILE A 93 -10.90 10.70 16.68
N ARG A 94 -10.59 11.05 17.92
CA ARG A 94 -9.41 11.86 18.25
C ARG A 94 -8.35 11.02 18.92
N HIS A 95 -7.11 11.13 18.43
CA HIS A 95 -5.95 10.60 19.15
C HIS A 95 -5.50 11.55 20.26
N GLU A 96 -5.12 10.99 21.40
CA GLU A 96 -4.56 11.76 22.52
C GLU A 96 -3.18 12.36 22.20
N VAL A 97 -2.41 11.66 21.36
CA VAL A 97 -1.08 12.04 20.91
C VAL A 97 -0.96 11.84 19.40
N ASN A 98 -0.16 12.67 18.73
CA ASN A 98 0.15 12.45 17.32
C ASN A 98 0.88 11.12 17.10
N ARG A 99 0.22 10.16 16.45
CA ARG A 99 0.74 8.81 16.14
C ARG A 99 1.21 8.70 14.70
N GLY A 100 0.69 9.53 13.80
CA GLY A 100 0.99 9.58 12.38
C GLY A 100 -0.16 9.04 11.50
N VAL A 101 -0.09 9.37 10.20
CA VAL A 101 -1.12 9.01 9.21
C VAL A 101 -1.45 7.53 9.13
N GLY A 102 -0.45 6.65 9.28
CA GLY A 102 -0.66 5.20 9.27
C GLY A 102 -1.47 4.72 10.47
N ALA A 103 -1.24 5.33 11.65
CA ALA A 103 -2.04 5.04 12.83
C ALA A 103 -3.46 5.59 12.68
N ALA A 104 -3.64 6.77 12.10
CA ALA A 104 -4.96 7.34 11.85
C ALA A 104 -5.81 6.46 10.91
N ILE A 105 -5.22 6.00 9.79
CA ILE A 105 -5.86 5.03 8.89
C ILE A 105 -6.20 3.74 9.63
N SER A 106 -5.25 3.21 10.42
CA SER A 106 -5.46 1.97 11.19
C SER A 106 -6.60 2.10 12.20
N THR A 107 -6.69 3.23 12.89
CA THR A 107 -7.80 3.53 13.81
C THR A 107 -9.14 3.53 13.08
N GLY A 108 -9.20 4.16 11.90
CA GLY A 108 -10.42 4.14 11.09
C GLY A 108 -10.80 2.74 10.60
N TYR A 109 -9.84 1.94 10.14
CA TYR A 109 -10.09 0.55 9.75
C TYR A 109 -10.52 -0.34 10.92
N ILE A 110 -9.92 -0.17 12.10
CA ILE A 110 -10.35 -0.86 13.32
C ILE A 110 -11.81 -0.50 13.64
N GLN A 111 -12.19 0.77 13.50
CA GLN A 111 -13.57 1.19 13.72
C GLN A 111 -14.51 0.61 12.67
N CYS A 112 -14.14 0.64 11.38
CA CYS A 112 -14.92 0.02 10.31
C CYS A 112 -15.17 -1.47 10.55
N ALA A 113 -14.14 -2.21 10.98
CA ALA A 113 -14.27 -3.63 11.30
C ALA A 113 -15.20 -3.86 12.51
N LYS A 114 -15.11 -3.03 13.56
CA LYS A 114 -15.98 -3.12 14.74
C LYS A 114 -17.45 -2.86 14.40
N ASP A 115 -17.71 -1.88 13.55
CA ASP A 115 -19.05 -1.49 13.15
C ASP A 115 -19.61 -2.39 12.04
N GLY A 116 -18.82 -3.38 11.58
CA GLY A 116 -19.23 -4.34 10.57
C GLY A 116 -19.48 -3.68 9.21
N ILE A 117 -18.65 -2.71 8.82
CA ILE A 117 -18.70 -2.06 7.52
C ILE A 117 -18.30 -3.06 6.42
N ASP A 118 -19.06 -3.11 5.32
CA ASP A 118 -18.77 -4.00 4.20
C ASP A 118 -17.57 -3.54 3.37
N ILE A 119 -17.48 -2.24 3.09
CA ILE A 119 -16.40 -1.64 2.29
C ILE A 119 -15.97 -0.30 2.90
N ALA A 120 -14.67 -0.18 3.20
CA ALA A 120 -14.08 1.06 3.69
C ALA A 120 -13.17 1.69 2.63
N VAL A 121 -13.11 3.02 2.60
CA VAL A 121 -12.25 3.79 1.70
C VAL A 121 -11.42 4.77 2.50
N VAL A 122 -10.13 4.93 2.22
CA VAL A 122 -9.32 6.02 2.77
C VAL A 122 -9.36 7.21 1.83
N MET A 123 -9.81 8.37 2.32
CA MET A 123 -9.75 9.64 1.60
C MET A 123 -9.15 10.70 2.51
N ALA A 124 -7.94 11.20 2.22
CA ALA A 124 -7.22 12.11 3.11
C ALA A 124 -7.88 13.51 3.18
N GLY A 125 -7.81 14.13 4.36
CA GLY A 125 -8.41 15.45 4.64
C GLY A 125 -7.75 16.65 3.93
N ASP A 126 -6.75 16.42 3.08
CA ASP A 126 -5.95 17.46 2.43
C ASP A 126 -6.47 17.88 1.04
N GLY A 127 -7.59 17.30 0.60
CA GLY A 127 -8.26 17.61 -0.66
C GLY A 127 -7.52 17.12 -1.92
N GLN A 128 -6.50 16.26 -1.80
CA GLN A 128 -5.72 15.80 -2.96
C GLN A 128 -6.37 14.64 -3.73
N MET A 129 -7.33 13.96 -3.10
CA MET A 129 -8.01 12.78 -3.64
C MET A 129 -9.32 13.20 -4.30
N ASP A 130 -9.51 12.84 -5.57
CA ASP A 130 -10.69 13.22 -6.34
C ASP A 130 -11.87 12.29 -6.02
N PRO A 131 -12.98 12.79 -5.44
CA PRO A 131 -14.16 11.96 -5.14
C PRO A 131 -14.77 11.30 -6.37
N ASP A 132 -14.57 11.87 -7.57
CA ASP A 132 -15.05 11.31 -8.83
C ASP A 132 -14.36 9.98 -9.18
N ASP A 133 -13.18 9.70 -8.59
CA ASP A 133 -12.46 8.45 -8.75
C ASP A 133 -12.91 7.37 -7.75
N LEU A 134 -13.75 7.73 -6.76
CA LEU A 134 -14.25 6.80 -5.73
C LEU A 134 -14.97 5.58 -6.32
N PRO A 135 -15.86 5.71 -7.34
CA PRO A 135 -16.47 4.56 -8.00
C PRO A 135 -15.43 3.59 -8.59
N ALA A 136 -14.35 4.10 -9.18
CA ALA A 136 -13.32 3.25 -9.78
C ALA A 136 -12.61 2.37 -8.73
N LEU A 137 -12.44 2.89 -7.51
CA LEU A 137 -11.89 2.14 -6.38
C LEU A 137 -12.88 1.11 -5.82
N LEU A 138 -14.17 1.48 -5.73
CA LEU A 138 -15.22 0.64 -5.13
C LEU A 138 -15.61 -0.55 -6.02
N ILE A 139 -15.72 -0.35 -7.33
CA ILE A 139 -16.27 -1.34 -8.26
C ILE A 139 -15.55 -2.71 -8.20
N PRO A 140 -14.19 -2.80 -8.21
CA PRO A 140 -13.53 -4.10 -8.15
C PRO A 140 -13.74 -4.81 -6.80
N VAL A 141 -13.93 -4.05 -5.71
CA VAL A 141 -14.23 -4.59 -4.38
C VAL A 141 -15.66 -5.13 -4.34
N ILE A 142 -16.63 -4.33 -4.80
CA ILE A 142 -18.04 -4.71 -4.88
C ILE A 142 -18.26 -5.96 -5.72
N LYS A 143 -17.53 -6.09 -6.84
CA LYS A 143 -17.60 -7.23 -7.75
C LYS A 143 -16.83 -8.46 -7.28
N ASP A 144 -16.29 -8.45 -6.06
CA ASP A 144 -15.46 -9.52 -5.52
C ASP A 144 -14.26 -9.85 -6.45
N GLN A 145 -13.71 -8.85 -7.14
CA GLN A 145 -12.53 -9.03 -8.00
C GLN A 145 -11.23 -8.83 -7.21
N ALA A 146 -11.23 -7.90 -6.26
CA ALA A 146 -10.10 -7.61 -5.39
C ALA A 146 -10.60 -7.31 -3.96
N ASP A 147 -9.79 -7.66 -2.97
CA ASP A 147 -10.09 -7.42 -1.56
C ASP A 147 -9.57 -6.03 -1.13
N TYR A 148 -8.55 -5.54 -1.82
CA TYR A 148 -7.98 -4.22 -1.63
C TYR A 148 -7.67 -3.57 -2.99
N VAL A 149 -8.21 -2.37 -3.22
CA VAL A 149 -7.97 -1.60 -4.45
C VAL A 149 -7.24 -0.33 -4.10
N LYS A 150 -6.17 -0.04 -4.84
CA LYS A 150 -5.34 1.12 -4.63
C LYS A 150 -5.34 2.03 -5.86
N GLY A 151 -5.40 3.34 -5.62
CA GLY A 151 -5.22 4.33 -6.68
C GLY A 151 -3.78 4.36 -7.21
N ASN A 152 -3.64 4.51 -8.51
CA ASN A 152 -2.38 4.65 -9.21
C ASN A 152 -2.35 5.98 -9.99
N ARG A 153 -1.48 6.89 -9.54
CA ARG A 153 -1.34 8.23 -10.14
C ARG A 153 -0.49 8.23 -11.41
N PHE A 154 0.32 7.19 -11.63
CA PHE A 154 1.22 7.09 -12.79
C PHE A 154 0.51 6.69 -14.08
N PHE A 155 -0.72 6.16 -14.01
CA PHE A 155 -1.53 5.87 -15.19
C PHE A 155 -2.05 7.13 -15.90
N HIS A 156 -2.04 8.28 -15.22
CA HIS A 156 -2.27 9.56 -15.87
C HIS A 156 -0.93 10.16 -16.35
N HIS A 157 -0.79 10.32 -17.67
CA HIS A 157 0.44 10.76 -18.36
C HIS A 157 0.91 12.20 -18.07
N THR A 158 0.31 12.92 -17.12
CA THR A 158 0.53 14.36 -16.94
C THR A 158 1.62 14.73 -15.91
N GLY A 159 2.19 13.78 -15.16
CA GLY A 159 3.03 14.11 -13.99
C GLY A 159 4.53 13.80 -14.05
N THR A 160 5.05 13.10 -15.07
CA THR A 160 6.44 12.60 -15.04
C THR A 160 7.47 13.51 -15.72
N ALA A 161 7.04 14.58 -16.40
CA ALA A 161 7.95 15.42 -17.20
C ALA A 161 8.81 16.40 -16.35
N GLU A 162 8.42 16.71 -15.11
CA GLU A 162 9.07 17.76 -14.31
C GLU A 162 9.84 17.23 -13.07
N MET A 163 9.90 15.92 -12.85
CA MET A 163 10.59 15.36 -11.69
C MET A 163 12.13 15.36 -11.88
N PRO A 164 12.91 15.93 -10.93
CA PRO A 164 14.36 15.85 -10.96
C PRO A 164 14.88 14.40 -11.06
N ARG A 165 15.86 14.13 -11.92
CA ARG A 165 16.37 12.77 -12.23
C ARG A 165 16.77 11.94 -10.99
N HIS A 166 17.29 12.58 -9.94
CA HIS A 166 17.64 11.90 -8.69
C HIS A 166 16.41 11.43 -7.90
N ARG A 167 15.29 12.18 -7.95
CA ARG A 167 14.01 11.76 -7.35
C ARG A 167 13.38 10.62 -8.14
N LEU A 168 13.50 10.66 -9.47
CA LEU A 168 13.03 9.58 -10.34
C LEU A 168 13.75 8.26 -10.01
N PHE A 169 15.08 8.28 -9.90
CA PHE A 169 15.85 7.08 -9.53
C PHE A 169 15.51 6.57 -8.12
N GLY A 170 15.38 7.47 -7.13
CA GLY A 170 14.99 7.11 -5.78
C GLY A 170 13.59 6.47 -5.71
N ASN A 171 12.62 7.03 -6.45
CA ASN A 171 11.26 6.48 -6.54
C ASN A 171 11.26 5.12 -7.25
N LEU A 172 12.04 4.94 -8.31
CA LEU A 172 12.16 3.66 -9.00
C LEU A 172 12.76 2.59 -8.09
N ALA A 173 13.85 2.90 -7.40
CA ALA A 173 14.49 1.98 -6.46
C ALA A 173 13.53 1.60 -5.32
N LEU A 174 12.83 2.57 -4.72
CA LEU A 174 11.85 2.32 -3.68
C LEU A 174 10.69 1.46 -4.20
N SER A 175 10.21 1.72 -5.42
CA SER A 175 9.12 0.94 -6.03
C SER A 175 9.53 -0.51 -6.26
N VAL A 176 10.75 -0.76 -6.78
CA VAL A 176 11.28 -2.12 -6.94
C VAL A 176 11.42 -2.81 -5.58
N MET A 177 11.95 -2.11 -4.57
CA MET A 177 12.06 -2.67 -3.22
C MET A 177 10.70 -3.01 -2.64
N THR A 178 9.70 -2.14 -2.77
CA THR A 178 8.35 -2.44 -2.30
C THR A 178 7.73 -3.63 -3.02
N LYS A 179 7.93 -3.79 -4.33
CA LYS A 179 7.46 -4.99 -5.06
C LYS A 179 8.05 -6.26 -4.45
N ILE A 180 9.36 -6.29 -4.23
CA ILE A 180 10.07 -7.41 -3.61
C ILE A 180 9.60 -7.64 -2.17
N VAL A 181 9.34 -6.58 -1.40
CA VAL A 181 9.02 -6.63 0.05
C VAL A 181 7.54 -6.91 0.34
N SER A 182 6.64 -6.45 -0.53
CA SER A 182 5.20 -6.73 -0.41
C SER A 182 4.78 -8.02 -1.10
N GLY A 183 5.44 -8.42 -2.19
CA GLY A 183 5.10 -9.61 -2.97
C GLY A 183 4.10 -9.32 -4.09
N TYR A 184 3.60 -8.09 -4.18
CA TYR A 184 2.78 -7.62 -5.28
C TYR A 184 3.63 -7.00 -6.39
N TRP A 185 4.11 -7.86 -7.29
CA TRP A 185 5.00 -7.47 -8.38
C TRP A 185 4.35 -6.52 -9.41
N HIS A 186 3.02 -6.52 -9.49
CA HIS A 186 2.24 -5.70 -10.42
C HIS A 186 2.00 -4.26 -9.93
N VAL A 187 2.05 -4.02 -8.61
CA VAL A 187 1.75 -2.71 -8.02
C VAL A 187 2.81 -1.68 -8.40
N SER A 188 2.39 -0.61 -9.08
CA SER A 188 3.31 0.39 -9.65
C SER A 188 3.38 1.66 -8.82
N ASP A 189 2.23 2.19 -8.38
CA ASP A 189 2.22 3.24 -7.37
C ASP A 189 2.19 2.54 -6.01
N THR A 190 3.20 2.74 -5.17
CA THR A 190 3.22 2.10 -3.84
C THR A 190 2.86 3.05 -2.71
N GLN A 191 2.74 4.36 -3.00
CA GLN A 191 2.63 5.42 -1.99
C GLN A 191 1.30 6.18 -2.06
N CYS A 192 0.37 5.83 -2.96
CA CYS A 192 -0.96 6.43 -2.98
C CYS A 192 -1.78 5.95 -1.77
N GLY A 193 -2.31 6.90 -1.00
CA GLY A 193 -3.17 6.60 0.14
C GLY A 193 -4.65 6.46 -0.22
N TYR A 194 -5.03 6.65 -1.49
CA TYR A 194 -6.43 6.55 -1.92
C TYR A 194 -6.79 5.09 -2.21
N THR A 195 -7.47 4.43 -1.28
CA THR A 195 -7.66 2.97 -1.31
C THR A 195 -9.04 2.56 -0.86
N ALA A 196 -9.56 1.45 -1.40
CA ALA A 196 -10.76 0.78 -0.94
C ALA A 196 -10.44 -0.64 -0.45
N ILE A 197 -11.14 -1.12 0.58
CA ILE A 197 -10.92 -2.42 1.22
C ILE A 197 -12.26 -3.07 1.59
N ASN A 198 -12.41 -4.37 1.37
CA ASN A 198 -13.59 -5.13 1.83
C ASN A 198 -13.48 -5.54 3.31
N ARG A 199 -14.62 -5.97 3.85
CA ARG A 199 -14.75 -6.54 5.20
C ARG A 199 -13.77 -7.69 5.46
N GLU A 200 -13.62 -8.61 4.51
CA GLU A 200 -12.72 -9.76 4.66
C GLU A 200 -11.29 -9.33 4.94
N ALA A 201 -10.76 -8.38 4.17
CA ALA A 201 -9.43 -7.82 4.40
C ALA A 201 -9.34 -6.93 5.65
N LEU A 202 -10.42 -6.21 6.01
CA LEU A 202 -10.52 -5.48 7.28
C LEU A 202 -10.42 -6.40 8.49
N GLU A 203 -10.95 -7.62 8.41
CA GLU A 203 -10.92 -8.58 9.53
C GLU A 203 -9.66 -9.46 9.52
N ALA A 204 -9.07 -9.71 8.34
CA ALA A 204 -7.90 -10.57 8.20
C ALA A 204 -6.57 -9.93 8.66
N VAL A 205 -6.51 -8.60 8.73
CA VAL A 205 -5.27 -7.87 9.06
C VAL A 205 -5.31 -7.31 10.48
N ASP A 206 -4.25 -7.56 11.25
CA ASP A 206 -4.02 -6.84 12.50
C ASP A 206 -3.54 -5.41 12.23
N TRP A 207 -4.50 -4.48 12.21
CA TRP A 207 -4.28 -3.05 12.01
C TRP A 207 -3.50 -2.39 13.16
N THR A 208 -3.48 -2.96 14.37
CA THR A 208 -2.78 -2.36 15.51
C THR A 208 -1.26 -2.40 15.35
N ALA A 209 -0.77 -3.34 14.54
CA ALA A 209 0.64 -3.56 14.29
C ALA A 209 1.17 -2.85 13.02
N VAL A 210 0.31 -2.16 12.26
CA VAL A 210 0.69 -1.41 11.06
C VAL A 210 1.63 -0.25 11.42
N TYR A 211 2.63 -0.02 10.57
CA TYR A 211 3.58 1.07 10.73
C TYR A 211 2.84 2.43 10.79
N PRO A 212 3.03 3.23 11.85
CA PRO A 212 2.12 4.34 12.13
C PRO A 212 2.40 5.62 11.31
N ARG A 213 3.51 5.69 10.57
CA ARG A 213 3.97 6.90 9.85
C ARG A 213 4.09 6.67 8.34
N TYR A 214 4.75 7.62 7.66
CA TYR A 214 5.12 7.53 6.24
C TYR A 214 5.93 6.25 5.96
N GLY A 215 5.27 5.28 5.31
CA GLY A 215 5.72 3.88 5.19
C GLY A 215 4.58 2.88 5.41
N CYS A 216 3.46 3.32 5.99
CA CYS A 216 2.26 2.49 6.17
C CYS A 216 1.76 1.81 4.88
N PRO A 217 1.82 2.39 3.66
CA PRO A 217 1.33 1.68 2.48
C PRO A 217 2.13 0.40 2.19
N ASN A 218 3.44 0.43 2.44
CA ASN A 218 4.30 -0.75 2.27
C ASN A 218 3.97 -1.84 3.31
N ASP A 219 3.69 -1.44 4.55
CA ASP A 219 3.32 -2.35 5.64
C ASP A 219 1.95 -2.98 5.37
N ILE A 220 0.94 -2.17 5.01
CA ILE A 220 -0.41 -2.62 4.65
C ILE A 220 -0.34 -3.64 3.51
N LEU A 221 0.36 -3.33 2.42
CA LEU A 221 0.53 -4.28 1.31
C LEU A 221 1.21 -5.58 1.76
N THR A 222 2.24 -5.50 2.60
CA THR A 222 2.93 -6.70 3.09
C THR A 222 1.99 -7.57 3.94
N ARG A 223 1.17 -6.96 4.81
CA ARG A 223 0.22 -7.66 5.66
C ARG A 223 -0.92 -8.28 4.86
N LEU A 224 -1.46 -7.55 3.89
CA LEU A 224 -2.45 -8.07 2.94
C LEU A 224 -1.90 -9.29 2.20
N ASN A 225 -0.63 -9.27 1.80
CA ASN A 225 0.01 -10.41 1.15
C ASN A 225 0.14 -11.62 2.09
N VAL A 226 0.53 -11.41 3.35
CA VAL A 226 0.60 -12.48 4.36
C VAL A 226 -0.79 -13.06 4.65
N ALA A 227 -1.84 -12.25 4.55
CA ALA A 227 -3.23 -12.66 4.69
C ALA A 227 -3.84 -13.22 3.38
N ASP A 228 -3.07 -13.37 2.29
CA ASP A 228 -3.53 -13.85 0.98
C ASP A 228 -4.70 -13.05 0.36
N MET A 229 -4.73 -11.74 0.61
CA MET A 229 -5.72 -10.83 0.06
C MET A 229 -5.40 -10.43 -1.39
N ARG A 230 -6.41 -10.30 -2.25
CA ARG A 230 -6.23 -9.88 -3.65
C ARG A 230 -6.10 -8.37 -3.76
N VAL A 231 -5.04 -7.90 -4.43
CA VAL A 231 -4.76 -6.47 -4.61
C VAL A 231 -4.88 -6.06 -6.07
N ALA A 232 -5.59 -4.96 -6.33
CA ALA A 232 -5.67 -4.31 -7.64
C ALA A 232 -5.22 -2.84 -7.61
N GLU A 233 -4.83 -2.33 -8.76
CA GLU A 233 -4.63 -0.90 -9.00
C GLU A 233 -5.66 -0.35 -9.98
N VAL A 234 -6.09 0.89 -9.75
CA VAL A 234 -6.97 1.64 -10.67
C VAL A 234 -6.40 3.04 -10.89
N PRO A 235 -6.57 3.63 -12.10
CA PRO A 235 -6.11 4.99 -12.35
C PRO A 235 -6.87 5.99 -11.48
N VAL A 236 -6.13 6.93 -10.86
CA VAL A 236 -6.72 8.05 -10.10
C VAL A 236 -5.96 9.35 -10.41
N LYS A 237 -6.68 10.47 -10.39
CA LYS A 237 -6.10 11.80 -10.55
C LYS A 237 -5.50 12.27 -9.23
N ALA A 238 -4.34 12.93 -9.33
CA ALA A 238 -3.77 13.64 -8.20
C ALA A 238 -4.08 15.14 -8.34
N ARG A 239 -4.82 15.71 -7.39
CA ARG A 239 -5.06 17.15 -7.35
C ARG A 239 -3.90 17.82 -6.60
N TYR A 240 -2.96 18.40 -7.34
CA TYR A 240 -1.90 19.24 -6.77
C TYR A 240 -2.34 20.70 -6.86
N GLY A 241 -2.55 21.37 -5.73
CA GLY A 241 -2.83 22.81 -5.70
C GLY A 241 -1.59 23.66 -6.02
N GLU A 242 -1.80 24.92 -6.42
CA GLU A 242 -0.75 25.86 -6.84
C GLU A 242 0.37 26.08 -5.80
N ASN A 243 0.10 25.83 -4.51
CA ASN A 243 1.04 25.98 -3.39
C ASN A 243 1.52 24.65 -2.80
N TRP A 244 1.48 23.55 -3.56
CA TRP A 244 1.89 22.24 -3.03
C TRP A 244 3.40 22.20 -2.75
N SER A 245 3.76 22.02 -1.47
CA SER A 245 5.12 21.68 -1.06
C SER A 245 5.11 20.33 -0.35
N SER A 246 5.91 19.38 -0.86
CA SER A 246 6.17 18.15 -0.13
C SER A 246 6.98 18.47 1.12
N GLY A 247 6.35 18.49 2.30
CA GLY A 247 7.00 18.64 3.60
C GLY A 247 7.99 17.50 3.95
N MET A 248 8.07 16.45 3.11
CA MET A 248 8.94 15.30 3.30
C MET A 248 10.40 15.60 2.97
N LYS A 249 11.25 15.61 4.00
CA LYS A 249 12.72 15.62 3.85
C LYS A 249 13.22 14.21 3.56
N VAL A 250 13.48 13.90 2.28
CA VAL A 250 13.90 12.58 1.76
C VAL A 250 15.02 11.94 2.58
N GLY A 251 16.04 12.71 2.97
CA GLY A 251 17.18 12.20 3.76
C GLY A 251 16.81 11.67 5.16
N ARG A 252 15.75 12.20 5.79
CA ARG A 252 15.28 11.70 7.09
C ARG A 252 14.42 10.44 6.97
N ILE A 253 13.86 10.18 5.79
CA ILE A 253 12.91 9.10 5.56
C ILE A 253 13.63 7.83 5.09
N LEU A 254 14.74 7.97 4.36
CA LEU A 254 15.42 6.83 3.74
C LEU A 254 15.86 5.75 4.74
N GLY A 255 16.54 6.13 5.83
CA GLY A 255 17.02 5.18 6.85
C GLY A 255 15.89 4.41 7.54
N PRO A 256 14.88 5.10 8.12
CA PRO A 256 13.70 4.45 8.68
C PRO A 256 12.95 3.58 7.66
N MET A 257 12.83 4.03 6.41
CA MET A 257 12.17 3.28 5.34
C MET A 257 12.92 1.99 5.00
N LEU A 258 14.25 2.03 4.84
CA LEU A 258 15.06 0.83 4.60
C LEU A 258 14.93 -0.16 5.76
N ARG A 259 14.97 0.31 7.01
CA ARG A 259 14.76 -0.54 8.19
C ARG A 259 13.37 -1.17 8.18
N LEU A 260 12.34 -0.39 7.86
CA LEU A 260 10.97 -0.87 7.74
C LEU A 260 10.87 -1.95 6.66
N LEU A 261 11.34 -1.68 5.44
CA LEU A 261 11.28 -2.61 4.32
C LEU A 261 12.03 -3.92 4.61
N SER A 262 13.21 -3.85 5.23
CA SER A 262 13.92 -5.04 5.67
C SER A 262 13.11 -5.84 6.69
N ARG A 263 12.52 -5.18 7.70
CA ARG A 263 11.67 -5.83 8.70
C ARG A 263 10.45 -6.51 8.04
N LEU A 264 9.80 -5.82 7.11
CA LEU A 264 8.63 -6.32 6.38
C LEU A 264 8.98 -7.51 5.48
N PHE A 265 10.13 -7.47 4.80
CA PHE A 265 10.61 -8.59 4.01
C PHE A 265 10.75 -9.86 4.86
N PHE A 266 11.48 -9.79 5.97
CA PHE A 266 11.66 -10.94 6.85
C PHE A 266 10.35 -11.38 7.52
N TYR A 267 9.48 -10.44 7.88
CA TYR A 267 8.13 -10.73 8.37
C TYR A 267 7.36 -11.57 7.34
N ARG A 268 7.29 -11.14 6.08
CA ARG A 268 6.61 -11.90 5.03
C ARG A 268 7.26 -13.26 4.78
N MET A 269 8.58 -13.30 4.66
CA MET A 269 9.31 -14.55 4.44
C MET A 269 8.99 -15.58 5.53
N TYR A 270 8.99 -15.16 6.79
CA TYR A 270 8.71 -16.04 7.91
C TYR A 270 7.23 -16.48 7.92
N TYR A 271 6.29 -15.54 8.01
CA TYR A 271 4.89 -15.90 8.19
C TYR A 271 4.29 -16.59 6.96
N LYS A 272 4.54 -16.08 5.75
CA LYS A 272 3.95 -16.65 4.53
C LYS A 272 4.64 -17.94 4.10
N TYR A 273 5.97 -17.99 4.10
CA TYR A 273 6.71 -19.08 3.48
C TYR A 273 7.30 -20.11 4.46
N VAL A 274 7.58 -19.75 5.71
CA VAL A 274 7.96 -20.75 6.74
C VAL A 274 6.71 -21.30 7.42
N PHE A 275 5.91 -20.42 8.00
CA PHE A 275 4.88 -20.81 8.95
C PHE A 275 3.60 -21.35 8.28
N LEU A 276 3.11 -20.67 7.23
CA LEU A 276 1.85 -21.05 6.57
C LEU A 276 2.04 -22.10 5.46
N ASN A 277 2.97 -21.89 4.53
CA ASN A 277 3.01 -22.68 3.27
C ASN A 277 4.20 -23.65 3.13
N GLY A 278 5.31 -23.46 3.86
CA GLY A 278 6.51 -24.30 3.71
C GLY A 278 7.15 -24.23 2.32
N HIS A 279 7.33 -23.03 1.74
CA HIS A 279 7.79 -22.85 0.36
C HIS A 279 9.33 -22.81 0.25
N PRO A 280 9.96 -23.43 -0.77
CA PRO A 280 11.43 -23.46 -0.93
C PRO A 280 12.10 -22.11 -1.21
N ILE A 281 11.35 -21.00 -1.34
CA ILE A 281 11.89 -19.66 -1.69
C ILE A 281 12.99 -19.24 -0.70
N ILE A 282 12.82 -19.60 0.56
CA ILE A 282 13.75 -19.24 1.65
C ILE A 282 15.10 -19.91 1.46
N ILE A 283 15.14 -21.12 0.91
CA ILE A 283 16.38 -21.84 0.61
C ILE A 283 17.18 -21.08 -0.46
N TYR A 284 16.50 -20.57 -1.50
CA TYR A 284 17.15 -19.76 -2.54
C TYR A 284 17.68 -18.44 -1.98
N TYR A 285 16.93 -17.75 -1.12
CA TYR A 285 17.42 -16.54 -0.46
C TYR A 285 18.60 -16.82 0.48
N ALA A 286 18.56 -17.92 1.25
CA ALA A 286 19.65 -18.28 2.16
C ALA A 286 20.91 -18.67 1.38
N ALA A 287 20.78 -19.44 0.29
CA ALA A 287 21.87 -19.80 -0.59
C ALA A 287 22.46 -18.54 -1.27
N ALA A 288 21.62 -17.65 -1.78
CA ALA A 288 22.08 -16.37 -2.34
C ALA A 288 22.84 -15.55 -1.30
N ALA A 289 22.35 -15.46 -0.07
CA ALA A 289 23.04 -14.76 1.02
C ALA A 289 24.41 -15.40 1.34
N ALA A 290 24.51 -16.73 1.33
CA ALA A 290 25.77 -17.43 1.55
C ALA A 290 26.80 -17.15 0.44
N PHE A 291 26.40 -17.24 -0.84
CA PHE A 291 27.28 -16.89 -1.97
C PHE A 291 27.64 -15.41 -1.98
N GLY A 292 26.72 -14.53 -1.58
CA GLY A 292 26.97 -13.11 -1.42
C GLY A 292 27.99 -12.80 -0.32
N ALA A 293 27.87 -13.45 0.84
CA ALA A 293 28.82 -13.31 1.94
C ALA A 293 30.21 -13.83 1.55
N PHE A 294 30.27 -15.00 0.90
CA PHE A 294 31.52 -15.57 0.40
C PHE A 294 32.18 -14.68 -0.66
N GLY A 295 31.42 -14.20 -1.65
CA GLY A 295 31.89 -13.26 -2.66
C GLY A 295 32.34 -11.92 -2.05
N GLY A 296 31.59 -11.38 -1.09
CA GLY A 296 31.97 -10.17 -0.35
C GLY A 296 33.30 -10.34 0.39
N GLY A 297 33.51 -11.48 1.04
CA GLY A 297 34.79 -11.82 1.67
C GLY A 297 35.95 -11.87 0.67
N LEU A 298 35.75 -12.48 -0.49
CA LEU A 298 36.74 -12.50 -1.57
C LEU A 298 37.04 -11.10 -2.11
N PHE A 299 36.01 -10.26 -2.24
CA PHE A 299 36.17 -8.87 -2.66
C PHE A 299 37.03 -8.07 -1.67
N ILE A 300 36.74 -8.18 -0.37
CA ILE A 300 37.53 -7.55 0.69
C ILE A 300 38.98 -8.06 0.66
N TYR A 301 39.18 -9.38 0.52
CA TYR A 301 40.50 -9.98 0.40
C TYR A 301 41.29 -9.44 -0.81
N MET A 302 40.65 -9.34 -1.98
CA MET A 302 41.27 -8.75 -3.18
C MET A 302 41.61 -7.27 -2.96
N LEU A 303 40.73 -6.51 -2.32
CA LEU A 303 40.97 -5.10 -2.01
C LEU A 303 42.18 -4.92 -1.10
N ILE A 304 42.30 -5.74 -0.05
CA ILE A 304 43.47 -5.73 0.85
C ILE A 304 44.75 -6.06 0.07
N LYS A 305 44.74 -7.09 -0.79
CA LYS A 305 45.92 -7.47 -1.59
C LYS A 305 46.30 -6.42 -2.62
N LEU A 306 45.32 -5.80 -3.27
CA LEU A 306 45.55 -4.69 -4.18
C LEU A 306 46.20 -3.50 -3.47
N LEU A 307 45.73 -3.13 -2.28
CA LEU A 307 46.30 -2.04 -1.49
C LEU A 307 47.69 -2.37 -0.93
N ALA A 308 47.94 -3.63 -0.55
CA ALA A 308 49.21 -4.04 0.07
C ALA A 308 50.31 -4.37 -0.94
N THR A 309 49.96 -4.87 -2.12
CA THR A 309 50.93 -5.45 -3.08
C THR A 309 50.74 -4.97 -4.52
N SER A 310 49.71 -4.16 -4.80
CA SER A 310 49.33 -3.73 -6.16
C SER A 310 49.03 -4.88 -7.13
N VAL A 311 48.81 -6.10 -6.63
CA VAL A 311 48.49 -7.29 -7.40
C VAL A 311 47.14 -7.85 -6.96
N ILE A 312 46.28 -8.17 -7.93
CA ILE A 312 45.00 -8.85 -7.70
C ILE A 312 45.22 -10.36 -7.89
N PRO A 313 44.96 -11.19 -6.86
CA PRO A 313 45.07 -12.64 -6.99
C PRO A 313 44.05 -13.20 -8.00
N LYS A 314 44.53 -13.77 -9.11
CA LYS A 314 43.67 -14.27 -10.21
C LYS A 314 42.63 -15.30 -9.75
N ALA A 315 43.01 -16.20 -8.85
CA ALA A 315 42.10 -17.22 -8.31
C ALA A 315 40.93 -16.58 -7.52
N ALA A 316 41.22 -15.57 -6.69
CA ALA A 316 40.18 -14.86 -5.93
C ALA A 316 39.22 -14.11 -6.85
N LEU A 317 39.73 -13.52 -7.94
CA LEU A 317 38.91 -12.84 -8.94
C LEU A 317 37.94 -13.81 -9.65
N ILE A 318 38.42 -15.00 -10.04
CA ILE A 318 37.59 -16.03 -10.68
C ILE A 318 36.51 -16.53 -9.71
N MET A 319 36.88 -16.85 -8.46
CA MET A 319 35.93 -17.30 -7.44
C MET A 319 34.91 -16.21 -7.08
N PHE A 320 35.33 -14.94 -7.03
CA PHE A 320 34.43 -13.81 -6.82
C PHE A 320 33.40 -13.72 -7.96
N GLY A 321 33.88 -13.75 -9.22
CA GLY A 321 33.01 -13.72 -10.39
C GLY A 321 32.01 -14.86 -10.41
N PHE A 322 32.46 -16.09 -10.16
CA PHE A 322 31.57 -17.26 -10.06
C PHE A 322 30.53 -17.10 -8.96
N SER A 323 30.94 -16.72 -7.75
CA SER A 323 30.05 -16.56 -6.60
C SER A 323 29.02 -15.45 -6.82
N PHE A 324 29.44 -14.35 -7.46
CA PHE A 324 28.55 -13.25 -7.83
C PHE A 324 27.49 -13.70 -8.84
N VAL A 325 27.89 -14.42 -9.90
CA VAL A 325 26.94 -14.95 -10.90
C VAL A 325 25.95 -15.92 -10.27
N VAL A 326 26.42 -16.87 -9.44
CA VAL A 326 25.55 -17.83 -8.74
C VAL A 326 24.60 -17.11 -7.78
N MET A 327 25.08 -16.13 -7.00
CA MET A 327 24.23 -15.30 -6.13
C MET A 327 23.11 -14.63 -6.92
N ILE A 328 23.42 -13.99 -8.06
CA ILE A 328 22.41 -13.31 -8.88
C ILE A 328 21.40 -14.31 -9.46
N GLN A 329 21.85 -15.47 -9.94
CA GLN A 329 20.95 -16.51 -10.45
C GLN A 329 19.99 -17.03 -9.37
N LEU A 330 20.50 -17.26 -8.14
CA LEU A 330 19.68 -17.69 -7.01
C LEU A 330 18.65 -16.62 -6.60
N LEU A 331 19.02 -15.33 -6.63
CA LEU A 331 18.10 -14.23 -6.38
C LEU A 331 17.01 -14.13 -7.44
N LEU A 332 17.37 -14.25 -8.72
CA LEU A 332 16.40 -14.23 -9.83
C LEU A 332 15.45 -15.43 -9.77
N ALA A 333 15.96 -16.60 -9.39
CA ALA A 333 15.13 -17.78 -9.15
C ALA A 333 14.17 -17.55 -7.97
N ALA A 334 14.65 -16.99 -6.86
CA ALA A 334 13.81 -16.63 -5.71
C ALA A 334 12.71 -15.63 -6.10
N PHE A 335 13.04 -14.61 -6.90
CA PHE A 335 12.07 -13.64 -7.41
C PHE A 335 11.04 -14.27 -8.35
N SER A 336 11.46 -15.18 -9.23
CA SER A 336 10.55 -15.89 -10.13
C SER A 336 9.57 -16.77 -9.35
N LEU A 337 10.05 -17.49 -8.34
CA LEU A 337 9.22 -18.31 -7.47
C LEU A 337 8.26 -17.45 -6.63
N ASP A 338 8.73 -16.35 -6.05
CA ASP A 338 7.91 -15.42 -5.29
C ASP A 338 6.85 -14.76 -6.18
N TYR A 339 7.19 -14.41 -7.42
CA TYR A 339 6.22 -13.93 -8.41
C TYR A 339 5.14 -14.97 -8.68
N GLN A 340 5.51 -16.21 -8.97
CA GLN A 340 4.58 -17.31 -9.24
C GLN A 340 3.66 -17.60 -8.05
N ALA A 341 4.21 -17.64 -6.84
CA ALA A 341 3.46 -17.89 -5.61
C ALA A 341 2.40 -16.82 -5.31
N ASN A 342 2.57 -15.60 -5.82
CA ASN A 342 1.65 -14.47 -5.58
C ASN A 342 0.78 -14.12 -6.79
N GLN A 343 0.78 -14.91 -7.87
CA GLN A 343 -0.02 -14.59 -9.07
C GLN A 343 -1.53 -14.57 -8.79
N SER A 344 -2.02 -15.47 -7.93
CA SER A 344 -3.45 -15.58 -7.62
C SER A 344 -4.02 -14.35 -6.89
N ILE A 345 -3.17 -13.64 -6.15
CA ILE A 345 -3.54 -12.45 -5.39
C ILE A 345 -3.20 -11.14 -6.13
N SER A 346 -2.56 -11.23 -7.30
CA SER A 346 -2.25 -10.10 -8.16
C SER A 346 -3.36 -9.88 -9.19
N VAL A 347 -4.22 -8.89 -8.93
CA VAL A 347 -5.37 -8.59 -9.80
C VAL A 347 -5.07 -7.42 -10.72
N ILE A 348 -5.29 -7.63 -12.02
CA ILE A 348 -5.21 -6.58 -13.04
C ILE A 348 -6.64 -6.19 -13.42
N VAL A 349 -7.10 -5.06 -12.89
CA VAL A 349 -8.39 -4.48 -13.28
C VAL A 349 -8.16 -3.72 -14.59
N ARG A 350 -8.85 -4.14 -15.65
CA ARG A 350 -8.80 -3.43 -16.94
C ARG A 350 -9.83 -2.30 -16.92
N ASP A 351 -9.45 -1.12 -17.42
CA ASP A 351 -10.44 -0.09 -17.79
C ASP A 351 -11.47 -0.74 -18.74
N PRO A 352 -12.77 -0.40 -18.67
CA PRO A 352 -13.74 -0.69 -19.73
C PRO A 352 -13.24 -0.49 -21.17
N ARG A 353 -12.24 0.38 -21.42
CA ARG A 353 -11.55 0.57 -22.71
C ARG A 353 -10.47 -0.46 -23.04
N GLY A 354 -10.30 -1.49 -22.22
CA GLY A 354 -9.33 -2.58 -22.41
C GLY A 354 -7.86 -2.18 -22.23
N ARG A 355 -7.58 -0.96 -21.75
CA ARG A 355 -6.21 -0.51 -21.46
C ARG A 355 -5.82 -1.02 -20.07
N ARG A 356 -4.58 -1.51 -19.99
CA ARG A 356 -3.96 -1.98 -18.74
C ARG A 356 -3.57 -0.80 -17.86
#